data_AF-A0A2U1SVS5-F1
#
_entry.id   AF-A0A2U1SVS5-F1
#
_cell.length_a   1.000
_cell.length_b   1.000
_cell.length_c   1.000
_cell.angle_alpha   90.00
_cell.angle_beta   90.00
_cell.angle_gamma   90.00
#
_symmetry.space_group_name_H-M   'P 1'
#
loop_
_entity.id
_entity.type
_entity.pdbx_description
1 polymer ?
#
loop_
_entity_poly.entity_id
_entity_poly.type
_entity_poly.pdbx_seq_one_letter_code
_entity_poly.pdbx_strand_id
1 'polypeptide(L)'
;MSNTLQEVSKEHADALAILSKTALDQEIARSEAAGKQNAAIGTLLRSQPESKCGCQPKVQACGYFCISASPCACGPGNIVVTAGPMAIGNRNVTFTGTGANFQPDGINMSNVYFSGQLPPAESLVGVQVRLHIEITPYSGTIYVYENFTPVGTLIAATQYAGWQGARNFSGDVYGYFYLS
;
A
#
# COMPACT_ATOMS: atom_id res chain seq x y z
N MET A 1 -24.69 -35.08 -11.52
CA MET A 1 -23.34 -34.62 -11.11
C MET A 1 -23.52 -33.47 -10.16
N SER A 2 -23.28 -33.68 -8.86
CA SER A 2 -23.36 -32.63 -7.84
C SER A 2 -22.08 -32.73 -7.02
N ASN A 3 -21.14 -31.78 -7.21
CA ASN A 3 -19.97 -31.64 -6.38
C ASN A 3 -20.30 -30.60 -5.31
N THR A 4 -20.75 -31.08 -4.15
CA THR A 4 -20.88 -30.28 -2.94
C THR A 4 -19.48 -29.92 -2.43
N LEU A 5 -19.23 -28.63 -2.27
CA LEU A 5 -18.08 -28.10 -1.54
C LEU A 5 -17.97 -28.83 -0.20
N GLN A 6 -16.86 -29.54 0.01
CA GLN A 6 -16.53 -30.10 1.32
C GLN A 6 -16.38 -28.94 2.30
N GLU A 7 -17.37 -28.75 3.17
CA GLU A 7 -17.25 -27.89 4.33
C GLU A 7 -16.05 -28.38 5.14
N VAL A 8 -15.04 -27.52 5.30
CA VAL A 8 -13.93 -27.75 6.22
C VAL A 8 -14.55 -27.91 7.60
N SER A 9 -14.56 -29.13 8.14
CA SER A 9 -15.15 -29.35 9.46
C SER A 9 -14.40 -28.50 10.49
N LYS A 10 -15.14 -27.92 11.43
CA LYS A 10 -14.62 -27.04 12.49
C LYS A 10 -13.40 -27.63 13.20
N GLU A 11 -13.35 -28.95 13.31
CA GLU A 11 -12.24 -29.73 13.87
C GLU A 11 -10.92 -29.53 13.12
N HIS A 12 -10.93 -29.40 11.79
CA HIS A 12 -9.72 -29.14 11.00
C HIS A 12 -9.21 -27.71 11.17
N ALA A 13 -10.11 -26.74 11.32
CA ALA A 13 -9.76 -25.35 11.61
C ALA A 13 -9.17 -25.20 13.02
N ASP A 14 -9.77 -25.87 14.01
CA ASP A 14 -9.30 -25.86 15.39
C ASP A 14 -7.95 -26.60 15.52
N ALA A 15 -7.78 -27.74 14.83
CA ALA A 15 -6.50 -28.45 14.76
C ALA A 15 -5.40 -27.59 14.13
N LEU A 16 -5.70 -26.86 13.05
CA LEU A 16 -4.75 -25.98 12.39
C LEU A 16 -4.39 -24.76 13.26
N ALA A 17 -5.36 -24.21 14.00
CA ALA A 17 -5.11 -23.12 14.94
C ALA A 17 -4.21 -23.57 16.10
N ILE A 18 -4.44 -24.78 16.63
CA ILE A 18 -3.59 -25.39 17.67
C ILE A 18 -2.17 -25.63 17.14
N LEU A 19 -2.03 -26.19 15.94
CA LEU A 19 -0.73 -26.44 15.32
C LEU A 19 0.02 -25.13 15.03
N SER A 20 -0.66 -24.11 14.52
CA SER A 20 -0.07 -22.79 14.23
C SER A 20 0.40 -22.10 15.50
N LYS A 21 -0.41 -22.15 16.58
CA LYS A 21 -0.03 -21.61 17.88
C LYS A 21 1.17 -22.34 18.49
N THR A 22 1.16 -23.67 18.42
CA THR A 22 2.26 -24.50 18.95
C THR A 22 3.57 -24.24 18.19
N ALA A 23 3.52 -24.08 16.87
CA ALA A 23 4.69 -23.74 16.07
C ALA A 23 5.24 -22.35 16.42
N LEU A 24 4.36 -21.37 16.64
CA LEU A 24 4.75 -20.03 17.07
C LEU A 24 5.42 -20.05 18.46
N ASP A 25 4.82 -20.76 19.42
CA ASP A 25 5.36 -20.86 20.79
C ASP A 25 6.72 -21.56 20.82
N GLN A 26 6.93 -22.57 19.97
CA GLN A 26 8.22 -23.25 19.83
C GLN A 26 9.30 -22.35 19.23
N GLU A 27 8.96 -21.51 18.25
CA GLU A 27 9.92 -20.59 17.64
C GLU A 27 10.30 -19.45 18.59
N ILE A 28 9.34 -18.94 19.38
CA ILE A 28 9.62 -17.97 20.46
C ILE A 28 10.59 -18.58 21.47
N ALA A 29 10.35 -19.81 21.93
CA ALA A 29 11.23 -20.48 22.89
C ALA A 29 12.65 -20.73 22.33
N ARG A 30 12.77 -21.09 21.04
CA ARG A 30 14.07 -21.25 20.36
C ARG A 30 14.82 -19.92 20.27
N SER A 31 14.10 -18.85 19.93
CA SER A 31 14.64 -17.50 19.82
C SER A 31 15.14 -16.98 21.18
N GLU A 32 14.39 -17.19 22.26
CA GLU A 32 14.81 -16.83 23.62
C GLU A 32 16.02 -17.64 24.10
N ALA A 33 16.06 -18.94 23.78
CA ALA A 33 17.21 -19.79 24.11
C ALA A 33 18.48 -19.36 23.35
N ALA A 34 18.36 -19.00 22.07
CA ALA A 34 19.46 -18.45 21.27
C ALA A 34 19.95 -17.09 21.80
N GLY A 35 19.03 -16.22 22.22
CA GLY A 35 19.36 -14.93 22.84
C GLY A 35 20.08 -15.04 24.20
N LYS A 36 19.82 -16.11 24.96
CA LYS A 36 20.52 -16.39 26.23
C LYS A 36 21.92 -16.97 26.02
N GLN A 37 22.13 -17.74 24.94
CA GLN A 37 23.45 -18.32 24.64
C GLN A 37 24.43 -17.32 24.01
N ASN A 38 23.94 -16.23 23.43
CA ASN A 38 24.79 -15.23 22.80
C ASN A 38 24.23 -13.81 23.02
N ALA A 39 24.83 -13.04 23.91
CA ALA A 39 24.36 -11.70 24.29
C ALA A 39 24.26 -10.71 23.10
N ALA A 40 25.08 -10.90 22.06
CA ALA A 40 24.96 -10.14 20.81
C ALA A 40 23.69 -10.48 20.02
N ILE A 41 23.23 -11.74 20.06
CA ILE A 41 21.97 -12.19 19.46
C ILE A 41 20.79 -11.68 20.28
N GLY A 42 20.88 -11.67 21.61
CA GLY A 42 19.84 -11.07 22.47
C GLY A 42 19.63 -9.57 22.19
N THR A 43 20.68 -8.86 21.79
CA THR A 43 20.60 -7.44 21.39
C THR A 43 20.00 -7.30 19.98
N LEU A 44 20.42 -8.13 19.01
CA LEU A 44 19.84 -8.21 17.67
C LEU A 44 18.36 -8.65 17.65
N LEU A 45 17.94 -9.45 18.62
CA LEU A 45 16.56 -9.89 18.80
C LEU A 45 15.67 -8.78 19.36
N ARG A 46 16.18 -7.99 20.31
CA ARG A 46 15.49 -6.80 20.84
C ARG A 46 15.53 -5.63 19.87
N SER A 47 16.53 -5.61 19.00
CA SER A 47 16.69 -4.62 17.94
C SER A 47 16.26 -5.16 16.57
N GLN A 48 15.44 -6.23 16.49
CA GLN A 48 15.05 -6.80 15.19
C GLN A 48 14.49 -5.67 14.32
N PRO A 49 15.21 -5.28 13.26
CA PRO A 49 14.56 -4.63 12.14
C PRO A 49 13.65 -5.72 11.57
N GLU A 50 12.35 -5.48 11.63
CA GLU A 50 11.31 -6.03 10.76
C GLU A 50 11.73 -7.31 10.03
N SER A 51 11.24 -8.43 10.55
CA SER A 51 11.40 -9.78 10.03
C SER A 51 11.60 -9.82 8.50
N LYS A 52 12.75 -10.34 8.08
CA LYS A 52 13.09 -10.73 6.69
C LYS A 52 12.20 -11.86 6.13
N CYS A 53 10.98 -12.02 6.63
CA CYS A 53 9.92 -12.82 6.02
C CYS A 53 9.18 -12.07 4.89
N GLY A 54 9.66 -10.90 4.45
CA GLY A 54 8.94 -10.03 3.51
C GLY A 54 7.76 -9.29 4.15
N CYS A 55 7.65 -9.34 5.48
CA CYS A 55 6.64 -8.64 6.25
C CYS A 55 7.22 -7.32 6.78
N GLN A 56 7.51 -6.36 5.90
CA GLN A 56 7.60 -4.99 6.38
C GLN A 56 6.23 -4.66 7.04
N PRO A 57 6.20 -4.22 8.30
CA PRO A 57 4.98 -3.83 8.98
C PRO A 57 4.40 -2.65 8.20
N LYS A 58 3.25 -2.88 7.61
CA LYS A 58 2.51 -1.80 6.97
C LYS A 58 1.98 -0.88 8.06
N VAL A 59 2.13 0.42 7.83
CA VAL A 59 1.61 1.46 8.71
C VAL A 59 0.43 2.13 8.03
N GLN A 60 -0.45 2.71 8.85
CA GLN A 60 -1.57 3.49 8.33
C GLN A 60 -1.03 4.67 7.53
N ALA A 61 -1.53 4.83 6.31
CA ALA A 61 -1.25 5.96 5.45
C ALA A 61 -2.56 6.67 5.09
N CYS A 62 -2.55 7.99 5.08
CA CYS A 62 -3.69 8.77 4.60
C CYS A 62 -3.30 10.19 4.21
N GLY A 63 -4.01 10.75 3.24
CA GLY A 63 -3.76 12.10 2.78
C GLY A 63 -4.62 12.50 1.60
N TYR A 64 -4.53 13.79 1.26
CA TYR A 64 -5.22 14.35 0.11
C TYR A 64 -4.34 14.27 -1.13
N PHE A 65 -4.94 13.80 -2.23
CA PHE A 65 -4.32 13.73 -3.54
C PHE A 65 -5.01 14.70 -4.50
N CYS A 66 -4.20 15.29 -5.37
CA CYS A 66 -4.63 15.99 -6.56
C CYS A 66 -4.13 15.20 -7.78
N ILE A 67 -5.05 14.83 -8.66
CA ILE A 67 -4.82 14.05 -9.87
C ILE A 67 -5.33 14.91 -11.02
N SER A 68 -4.42 15.33 -11.90
CA SER A 68 -4.74 16.21 -13.03
C SER A 68 -4.12 15.67 -14.31
N ALA A 69 -4.92 15.55 -15.37
CA ALA A 69 -4.45 15.26 -16.72
C ALA A 69 -4.58 16.53 -17.57
N SER A 70 -3.52 16.89 -18.29
CA SER A 70 -3.57 18.07 -19.18
C SER A 70 -4.30 17.72 -20.48
N PRO A 71 -5.37 18.42 -20.85
CA PRO A 71 -6.06 18.22 -22.11
C PRO A 71 -5.32 18.96 -23.23
N CYS A 72 -4.25 18.37 -23.79
CA CYS A 72 -3.70 18.85 -25.05
C CYS A 72 -4.30 18.07 -26.23
N ALA A 73 -4.97 18.77 -27.14
CA ALA A 73 -5.80 18.23 -28.21
C ALA A 73 -5.03 17.54 -29.37
N CYS A 74 -3.73 17.29 -29.24
CA CYS A 74 -2.86 16.86 -30.34
C CYS A 74 -1.96 15.64 -30.01
N GLY A 75 -2.35 14.79 -29.07
CA GLY A 75 -1.59 13.58 -28.75
C GLY A 75 -1.89 13.00 -27.36
N PRO A 76 -1.21 11.91 -26.96
CA PRO A 76 -1.26 11.41 -25.59
C PRO A 76 -0.92 12.52 -24.59
N GLY A 77 -1.78 12.70 -23.59
CA GLY A 77 -1.61 13.66 -22.51
C GLY A 77 -0.72 13.12 -21.38
N ASN A 78 -0.21 14.04 -20.56
CA ASN A 78 0.47 13.71 -19.30
C ASN A 78 -0.50 13.84 -18.13
N ILE A 79 -0.40 12.90 -17.19
CA ILE A 79 -1.04 12.97 -15.88
C ILE A 79 -0.01 13.40 -14.84
N VAL A 80 -0.42 14.28 -13.94
CA VAL A 80 0.35 14.74 -12.79
C VAL A 80 -0.43 14.39 -11.55
N VAL A 81 0.26 13.76 -10.60
CA VAL A 81 -0.30 13.39 -9.30
C VAL A 81 0.57 13.99 -8.22
N THR A 82 -0.08 14.71 -7.32
CA THR A 82 0.56 15.29 -6.15
C THR A 82 -0.22 14.93 -4.91
N ALA A 83 0.47 14.69 -3.80
CA ALA A 83 -0.14 14.56 -2.48
C ALA A 83 0.63 15.43 -1.49
N GLY A 84 -0.05 16.07 -0.54
CA GLY A 84 0.65 16.77 0.53
C GLY A 84 -0.22 17.65 1.42
N PRO A 85 0.08 17.71 2.73
CA PRO A 85 0.84 16.72 3.51
C PRO A 85 0.01 15.42 3.72
N MET A 86 0.63 14.27 3.48
CA MET A 86 0.08 12.92 3.71
C MET A 86 0.78 12.28 4.90
N ALA A 87 0.03 11.68 5.82
CA ALA A 87 0.58 10.88 6.90
C ALA A 87 0.91 9.47 6.41
N ILE A 88 2.08 8.95 6.77
CA ILE A 88 2.47 7.53 6.68
C ILE A 88 3.07 7.17 8.04
N GLY A 89 2.28 6.47 8.86
CA GLY A 89 2.59 6.28 10.28
C GLY A 89 2.71 7.63 11.00
N ASN A 90 3.86 7.86 11.63
CA ASN A 90 4.14 9.10 12.38
C ASN A 90 4.90 10.16 11.54
N ARG A 91 4.99 9.98 10.22
CA ARG A 91 5.70 10.88 9.31
C ARG A 91 4.73 11.55 8.36
N ASN A 92 4.97 12.82 8.08
CA ASN A 92 4.30 13.53 7.00
C ASN A 92 5.20 13.53 5.77
N VAL A 93 4.60 13.19 4.63
CA VAL A 93 5.26 13.18 3.33
C VAL A 93 4.47 13.97 2.31
N THR A 94 5.16 14.42 1.27
CA THR A 94 4.56 14.84 0.01
C THR A 94 4.87 13.80 -1.05
N PHE A 95 4.01 13.69 -2.05
CA PHE A 95 4.24 12.90 -3.24
C PHE A 95 4.18 13.80 -4.46
N THR A 96 5.06 13.57 -5.42
CA THR A 96 4.95 14.14 -6.77
C THR A 96 5.34 13.08 -7.79
N GLY A 97 4.45 12.86 -8.75
CA GLY A 97 4.67 11.91 -9.82
C GLY A 97 4.01 12.33 -11.12
N THR A 98 4.53 11.79 -12.22
CA THR A 98 3.99 12.02 -13.57
C THR A 98 3.84 10.71 -14.31
N GLY A 99 2.85 10.65 -15.19
CA GLY A 99 2.65 9.55 -16.10
C GLY A 99 2.41 10.08 -17.51
N ALA A 100 2.80 9.30 -18.51
CA ALA A 100 2.65 9.65 -19.93
C ALA A 100 1.73 8.66 -20.65
N ASN A 101 1.34 9.00 -21.88
CA ASN A 101 0.52 8.14 -22.75
C ASN A 101 -0.91 7.93 -22.29
N PHE A 102 -1.48 8.92 -21.58
CA PHE A 102 -2.87 8.89 -21.18
C PHE A 102 -3.76 9.51 -22.25
N GLN A 103 -4.95 8.93 -22.45
CA GLN A 103 -5.99 9.65 -23.18
C GLN A 103 -6.32 10.91 -22.37
N PRO A 104 -6.30 12.10 -23.00
CA PRO A 104 -6.41 13.41 -22.33
C PRO A 104 -7.81 13.71 -21.77
N ASP A 105 -8.59 12.68 -21.40
CA ASP A 105 -9.98 12.79 -20.98
C ASP A 105 -10.11 13.38 -19.58
N GLY A 106 -9.76 14.66 -19.44
CA GLY A 106 -10.34 15.61 -18.49
C GLY A 106 -10.30 15.26 -17.00
N ILE A 107 -9.44 14.33 -16.55
CA ILE A 107 -9.34 14.00 -15.13
C ILE A 107 -8.77 15.21 -14.41
N ASN A 108 -9.61 15.85 -13.62
CA ASN A 108 -9.23 16.92 -12.72
C ASN A 108 -9.91 16.68 -11.38
N MET A 109 -9.22 15.89 -10.55
CA MET A 109 -9.68 15.54 -9.22
C MET A 109 -8.75 16.18 -8.21
N SER A 110 -9.23 17.19 -7.51
CA SER A 110 -8.48 17.88 -6.45
C SER A 110 -9.03 17.51 -5.08
N ASN A 111 -8.15 17.43 -4.08
CA ASN A 111 -8.49 17.17 -2.68
C ASN A 111 -9.29 15.87 -2.46
N VAL A 112 -8.90 14.79 -3.14
CA VAL A 112 -9.47 13.46 -2.88
C VAL A 112 -8.72 12.85 -1.71
N TYR A 113 -9.44 12.51 -0.65
CA TYR A 113 -8.84 11.84 0.50
C TYR A 113 -8.69 10.34 0.23
N PHE A 114 -7.47 9.84 0.33
CA PHE A 114 -7.14 8.42 0.24
C PHE A 114 -6.57 7.93 1.57
N SER A 115 -6.88 6.69 1.92
CA SER A 115 -6.35 6.03 3.13
C SER A 115 -6.10 4.56 2.91
N GLY A 116 -5.13 3.99 3.61
CA GLY A 116 -4.79 2.58 3.50
C GLY A 116 -3.52 2.24 4.24
N GLN A 117 -2.78 1.28 3.70
CA GLN A 117 -1.63 0.65 4.36
C GLN A 117 -0.44 0.66 3.42
N LEU A 118 0.66 1.29 3.83
CA LEU A 118 1.92 1.39 3.08
C LEU A 118 3.09 0.94 3.98
N PRO A 119 4.26 0.60 3.41
CA PRO A 119 5.49 0.51 4.20
C PRO A 119 5.76 1.80 4.99
N PRO A 120 6.59 1.74 6.05
CA PRO A 120 7.05 2.92 6.75
C PRO A 120 7.62 3.96 5.79
N ALA A 121 7.45 5.24 6.10
CA ALA A 121 7.90 6.33 5.24
C ALA A 121 9.41 6.25 4.95
N GLU A 122 10.18 5.77 5.93
CA GLU A 122 11.62 5.53 5.83
C GLU A 122 12.00 4.59 4.68
N SER A 123 11.11 3.67 4.28
CA SER A 123 11.31 2.74 3.17
C SER A 123 10.87 3.29 1.82
N LEU A 124 10.05 4.36 1.78
CA LEU A 124 9.47 4.91 0.56
C LEU A 124 10.08 6.25 0.14
N VAL A 125 10.58 7.04 1.10
CA VAL A 125 11.13 8.37 0.83
C VAL A 125 12.40 8.25 -0.02
N GLY A 126 12.47 9.04 -1.10
CA GLY A 126 13.60 9.03 -2.03
C GLY A 126 13.68 7.80 -2.94
N VAL A 127 12.75 6.86 -2.83
CA VAL A 127 12.62 5.70 -3.72
C VAL A 127 11.60 6.03 -4.81
N GLN A 128 11.94 5.72 -6.07
CA GLN A 128 10.98 5.87 -7.16
C GLN A 128 9.90 4.80 -7.01
N VAL A 129 8.66 5.23 -6.84
CA VAL A 129 7.50 4.34 -6.79
C VAL A 129 6.68 4.48 -8.06
N ARG A 130 5.98 3.40 -8.41
CA ARG A 130 4.90 3.43 -9.39
C ARG A 130 3.57 3.40 -8.64
N LEU A 131 2.71 4.36 -8.91
CA LEU A 131 1.31 4.36 -8.50
C LEU A 131 0.46 3.87 -9.67
N HIS A 132 -0.19 2.73 -9.52
CA HIS A 132 -1.28 2.34 -10.42
C HIS A 132 -2.59 2.89 -9.84
N ILE A 133 -3.24 3.76 -10.59
CA ILE A 133 -4.42 4.49 -10.15
C ILE A 133 -5.61 3.94 -10.92
N GLU A 134 -6.62 3.49 -10.19
CA GLU A 134 -7.92 3.10 -10.72
C GLU A 134 -8.99 4.02 -10.17
N ILE A 135 -9.79 4.61 -11.05
CA ILE A 135 -10.91 5.49 -10.71
C ILE A 135 -12.13 4.95 -11.44
N THR A 136 -13.21 4.77 -10.71
CA THR A 136 -14.54 4.44 -11.25
C THR A 136 -15.56 5.43 -10.69
N PRO A 137 -16.78 5.47 -11.22
CA PRO A 137 -17.88 6.12 -10.53
C PRO A 137 -17.95 5.60 -9.08
N TYR A 138 -17.96 6.52 -8.12
CA TYR A 138 -18.08 6.25 -6.67
C TYR A 138 -16.85 5.69 -5.96
N SER A 139 -15.75 5.36 -6.64
CA SER A 139 -14.56 4.83 -5.95
C SER A 139 -13.24 5.11 -6.67
N GLY A 140 -12.17 5.16 -5.89
CA GLY A 140 -10.81 5.18 -6.42
C GLY A 140 -9.86 4.37 -5.56
N THR A 141 -8.91 3.73 -6.21
CA THR A 141 -7.88 2.91 -5.58
C THR A 141 -6.52 3.30 -6.16
N ILE A 142 -5.51 3.42 -5.30
CA ILE A 142 -4.12 3.64 -5.67
C ILE A 142 -3.34 2.44 -5.16
N TYR A 143 -2.76 1.67 -6.06
CA TYR A 143 -1.81 0.62 -5.74
C TYR A 143 -0.40 1.20 -5.82
N VAL A 144 0.38 1.01 -4.76
CA VAL A 144 1.76 1.49 -4.68
C VAL A 144 2.68 0.31 -4.96
N TYR A 145 3.59 0.50 -5.91
CA TYR A 145 4.61 -0.46 -6.28
C TYR A 145 6.00 0.12 -6.08
N GLU A 146 6.88 -0.69 -5.50
CA GLU A 146 8.32 -0.47 -5.48
C GLU A 146 8.96 -1.54 -6.36
N ASN A 147 9.73 -1.14 -7.38
CA ASN A 147 10.36 -2.09 -8.31
C ASN A 147 9.40 -3.16 -8.85
N PHE A 148 8.20 -2.76 -9.28
CA PHE A 148 7.10 -3.64 -9.74
C PHE A 148 6.49 -4.58 -8.70
N THR A 149 6.95 -4.53 -7.44
CA THR A 149 6.38 -5.30 -6.33
C THR A 149 5.30 -4.47 -5.63
N PRO A 150 4.06 -4.98 -5.47
CA PRO A 150 3.02 -4.25 -4.76
C PRO A 150 3.38 -4.15 -3.27
N VAL A 151 3.54 -2.93 -2.78
CA VAL A 151 3.91 -2.66 -1.39
C VAL A 151 2.73 -2.18 -0.56
N GLY A 152 1.70 -1.60 -1.19
CA GLY A 152 0.50 -1.20 -0.47
C GLY A 152 -0.61 -0.68 -1.36
N THR A 153 -1.72 -0.32 -0.71
CA THR A 153 -2.93 0.14 -1.38
C THR A 153 -3.55 1.27 -0.57
N LEU A 154 -4.04 2.28 -1.26
CA LEU A 154 -4.83 3.37 -0.71
C LEU A 154 -6.18 3.40 -1.41
N ILE A 155 -7.25 3.57 -0.64
CA ILE A 155 -8.61 3.62 -1.13
C ILE A 155 -9.18 4.98 -0.81
N ALA A 156 -9.89 5.56 -1.78
CA ALA A 156 -10.55 6.83 -1.59
C ALA A 156 -11.69 6.73 -0.56
N ALA A 157 -11.85 7.77 0.24
CA ALA A 157 -13.06 7.90 1.04
C ALA A 157 -14.28 8.14 0.14
N THR A 158 -15.41 7.56 0.54
CA THR A 158 -16.69 7.58 -0.20
C THR A 158 -17.33 8.98 -0.33
N GLN A 159 -16.78 10.00 0.34
CA GLN A 159 -17.37 11.34 0.43
C GLN A 159 -16.93 12.35 -0.66
N TYR A 160 -16.17 11.93 -1.68
CA TYR A 160 -15.76 12.87 -2.73
C TYR A 160 -16.87 13.09 -3.76
N ALA A 161 -17.43 14.31 -3.77
CA ALA A 161 -18.55 14.68 -4.65
C ALA A 161 -18.23 14.54 -6.15
N GLY A 162 -16.96 14.66 -6.55
CA GLY A 162 -16.53 14.49 -7.94
C GLY A 162 -16.61 13.04 -8.45
N TRP A 163 -16.88 12.06 -7.59
CA TRP A 163 -17.05 10.66 -8.00
C TRP A 163 -18.23 10.43 -8.95
N GLN A 164 -19.31 11.21 -8.82
CA GLN A 164 -20.54 11.00 -9.62
C GLN A 164 -20.36 11.39 -11.09
N GLY A 165 -19.41 12.28 -11.38
CA GLY A 165 -19.03 12.69 -12.74
C GLY A 165 -17.75 12.02 -13.24
N ALA A 166 -17.12 11.15 -12.44
CA ALA A 166 -15.87 10.50 -12.80
C ALA A 166 -16.12 9.44 -13.88
N ARG A 167 -15.31 9.48 -14.94
CA ARG A 167 -15.21 8.39 -15.91
C ARG A 167 -14.28 7.31 -15.37
N ASN A 168 -14.41 6.10 -15.90
CA ASN A 168 -13.44 5.04 -15.62
C ASN A 168 -12.05 5.48 -16.09
N PHE A 169 -11.06 5.34 -15.21
CA PHE A 169 -9.66 5.61 -15.51
C PHE A 169 -8.79 4.55 -14.86
N SER A 170 -7.76 4.12 -15.59
CA SER A 170 -6.70 3.26 -15.10
C SER A 170 -5.38 3.75 -15.67
N GLY A 171 -4.37 3.90 -14.82
CA GLY A 171 -3.09 4.45 -15.26
C GLY A 171 -1.94 4.38 -14.28
N ASP A 172 -0.73 4.29 -14.82
CA ASP A 172 0.51 4.31 -14.04
C ASP A 172 1.15 5.70 -13.97
N VAL A 173 1.56 6.07 -12.76
CA VAL A 173 2.28 7.31 -12.46
C VAL A 173 3.56 6.96 -11.73
N TYR A 174 4.67 7.56 -12.13
CA TYR A 174 5.98 7.34 -11.51
C TYR A 174 6.40 8.60 -10.76
N GLY A 175 6.83 8.44 -9.51
CA GLY A 175 7.14 9.57 -8.64
C GLY A 175 7.88 9.18 -7.39
N TYR A 176 8.03 10.14 -6.49
CA TYR A 176 8.77 10.00 -5.24
C TYR A 176 7.96 10.54 -4.07
N PHE A 177 8.14 9.92 -2.91
CA PHE A 177 7.77 10.51 -1.63
C PHE A 177 8.94 11.34 -1.07
N TYR A 178 8.61 12.50 -0.50
CA TYR A 178 9.55 13.38 0.18
C TYR A 178 9.03 13.67 1.59
N LEU A 179 9.92 13.82 2.57
CA LEU A 179 9.53 14.31 3.89
C LEU A 179 9.02 15.76 3.76
N SER A 180 7.86 16.02 4.37
CA SER A 180 7.26 17.36 4.46
C SER A 180 7.85 18.17 5.59
#